data_AF-A0A397T8H2-F1
#
_entry.id   AF-A0A397T8H2-F1
#
_cell.length_a   1.000
_cell.length_b   1.000
_cell.length_c   1.000
_cell.angle_alpha   90.00
_cell.angle_beta   90.00
_cell.angle_gamma   90.00
#
_symmetry.space_group_name_H-M   'P 1'
#
loop_
_entity.id
_entity.type
_entity.pdbx_description
1 polymer ?
#
loop_
_entity_poly.entity_id
_entity_poly.type
_entity_poly.pdbx_seq_one_letter_code
_entity_poly.pdbx_strand_id
1 'polypeptide(L)'
;MEKCWNSDPIKRPTIKDLENIISQWLRYVNEYYIINSEKDNNNNIQEVVIDNYQLRNDMYEFVNANKEISQGQVNTFIHPQA
;
A
#
# COMPACT_ATOMS: atom_id res chain seq x y z
N MET A 1 6.86 -10.48 -3.26
CA MET A 1 7.97 -10.94 -2.39
C MET A 1 8.39 -12.38 -2.60
N GLU A 2 7.47 -13.30 -2.92
CA GLU A 2 7.77 -14.73 -3.11
C GLU A 2 8.96 -15.02 -4.04
N LYS A 3 9.06 -14.30 -5.17
CA LYS A 3 10.17 -14.46 -6.13
C LYS A 3 11.56 -14.24 -5.50
N CYS A 4 11.68 -13.39 -4.47
CA CYS A 4 12.94 -13.14 -3.77
C CYS A 4 13.44 -14.37 -2.98
N TRP A 5 12.51 -15.25 -2.60
CA TRP A 5 12.78 -16.45 -1.81
C TRP A 5 12.96 -17.71 -2.68
N ASN A 6 13.13 -17.55 -3.99
CA ASN A 6 13.33 -18.70 -4.88
C ASN A 6 14.60 -19.47 -4.48
N SER A 7 14.50 -20.80 -4.34
CA SER A 7 15.65 -21.65 -4.02
C SER A 7 16.74 -21.58 -5.09
N ASP A 8 16.34 -21.35 -6.34
CA ASP A 8 17.26 -21.09 -7.45
C ASP A 8 17.64 -19.59 -7.49
N PRO A 9 18.92 -19.23 -7.24
CA PRO A 9 19.36 -17.84 -7.21
C PRO A 9 19.14 -17.11 -8.54
N ILE A 10 19.18 -17.81 -9.67
CA ILE A 10 19.04 -17.20 -11.00
C ILE A 10 17.60 -16.72 -11.23
N LYS A 11 16.63 -17.35 -10.58
CA LYS A 11 15.20 -16.98 -10.67
C LYS A 11 14.81 -15.85 -9.73
N ARG A 12 15.71 -15.41 -8.85
CA ARG A 12 15.45 -14.26 -7.98
C ARG A 12 15.50 -12.96 -8.80
N PRO A 13 14.70 -11.95 -8.44
CA PRO A 13 14.80 -10.64 -9.06
C PRO A 13 16.19 -10.04 -8.85
N THR A 14 16.68 -9.29 -9.84
CA THR A 14 17.87 -8.47 -9.64
C THR A 14 17.55 -7.26 -8.75
N ILE A 15 18.58 -6.61 -8.22
CA ILE A 15 18.41 -5.36 -7.47
C ILE A 15 17.67 -4.30 -8.32
N LYS A 16 17.96 -4.24 -9.62
CA LYS A 16 17.30 -3.31 -10.55
C LYS A 16 15.81 -3.64 -10.74
N ASP A 17 15.45 -4.92 -10.77
CA ASP A 17 14.05 -5.33 -10.82
C ASP A 17 13.31 -4.92 -9.54
N LEU A 18 13.94 -5.11 -8.37
CA LEU A 18 13.37 -4.70 -7.08
C LEU A 18 13.19 -3.18 -7.00
N GLU A 19 14.21 -2.42 -7.39
CA GLU A 19 14.14 -0.95 -7.43
C GLU A 19 12.98 -0.47 -8.29
N ASN A 20 12.82 -1.05 -9.49
CA ASN A 20 11.74 -0.70 -10.40
C ASN A 20 10.36 -1.05 -9.83
N ILE A 21 10.20 -2.23 -9.21
CA ILE A 21 8.93 -2.67 -8.62
C ILE A 21 8.57 -1.79 -7.42
N ILE A 22 9.51 -1.56 -6.51
CA ILE A 22 9.29 -0.75 -5.29
C ILE A 22 9.00 0.70 -5.68
N SER A 23 9.72 1.28 -6.64
CA SER A 23 9.50 2.66 -7.08
C SER A 23 8.11 2.86 -7.68
N GLN A 24 7.64 1.91 -8.51
CA GLN A 24 6.30 1.96 -9.07
C GLN A 24 5.23 1.82 -7.99
N TRP A 25 5.39 0.84 -7.09
CA TRP A 25 4.46 0.65 -5.96
C TRP A 25 4.37 1.91 -5.09
N LEU A 26 5.51 2.51 -4.72
CA LEU A 26 5.58 3.71 -3.91
C LEU A 26 4.91 4.91 -4.61
N ARG A 27 5.14 5.08 -5.91
CA ARG A 27 4.47 6.12 -6.71
C ARG A 27 2.95 5.98 -6.63
N TYR A 28 2.42 4.78 -6.85
CA TYR A 28 0.97 4.55 -6.84
C TYR A 28 0.34 4.75 -5.46
N VAL A 29 0.99 4.28 -4.40
CA VAL A 29 0.55 4.53 -3.02
C VAL A 29 0.51 6.04 -2.75
N ASN A 30 1.56 6.77 -3.15
CA ASN A 30 1.61 8.22 -2.94
C ASN A 30 0.54 8.97 -3.74
N GLU A 31 0.34 8.62 -5.01
CA GLU A 31 -0.74 9.17 -5.85
C GLU A 31 -2.11 8.92 -5.23
N TYR A 32 -2.36 7.71 -4.71
CA TYR A 32 -3.59 7.40 -4.00
C TYR A 32 -3.83 8.37 -2.84
N TYR A 33 -2.83 8.57 -1.98
CA TYR A 33 -2.97 9.47 -0.83
C TYR A 33 -3.13 10.91 -1.27
N ILE A 34 -2.40 11.42 -2.27
CA ILE A 34 -2.58 12.79 -2.78
C ILE A 34 -4.00 13.02 -3.29
N ILE A 35 -4.54 12.06 -4.05
CA ILE A 35 -5.86 12.17 -4.67
C ILE A 35 -6.99 12.04 -3.64
N ASN A 36 -6.78 11.21 -2.61
CA ASN A 36 -7.83 10.85 -1.65
C ASN A 36 -7.68 11.51 -0.27
N SER A 37 -6.58 12.25 -0.01
CA SER A 37 -6.36 12.95 1.27
C SER A 37 -7.33 14.09 1.53
N GLU A 38 -7.93 14.66 0.49
CA GLU A 38 -8.89 15.78 0.61
C GLU A 38 -10.35 15.33 0.74
N LYS A 39 -10.62 14.01 0.67
CA LYS A 39 -11.99 13.47 0.71
C LYS A 39 -12.26 12.81 2.06
N ASP A 40 -12.74 13.60 3.01
CA ASP A 40 -13.28 13.12 4.30
C ASP A 40 -14.47 12.14 4.14
N ASN A 41 -15.06 12.09 2.94
CA ASN A 41 -16.25 11.29 2.67
C ASN A 41 -15.92 10.15 1.70
N ASN A 42 -15.94 8.93 2.26
CA ASN A 42 -15.70 7.60 1.65
C ASN A 42 -16.42 7.28 0.32
N ASN A 43 -17.19 8.21 -0.25
CA ASN A 43 -18.11 7.93 -1.36
C ASN A 43 -17.52 8.22 -2.75
N ASN A 44 -16.32 8.82 -2.83
CA ASN A 44 -15.71 9.21 -4.12
C ASN A 44 -14.20 8.88 -4.16
N ILE A 45 -13.80 7.65 -3.82
CA ILE A 45 -12.40 7.22 -4.01
C ILE A 45 -12.09 7.39 -5.50
N GLN A 46 -11.17 8.29 -5.82
CA GLN A 46 -10.74 8.45 -7.21
C GLN A 46 -9.65 7.43 -7.49
N GLU A 47 -9.91 6.66 -8.53
CA GLU A 47 -9.15 5.51 -8.94
C GLU A 47 -7.81 5.96 -9.54
N VAL A 48 -6.71 5.44 -9.00
CA VAL A 48 -5.37 5.65 -9.58
C VAL A 48 -5.29 4.80 -10.85
N VAL A 49 -4.91 5.41 -11.97
CA VAL A 49 -4.70 4.69 -13.23
C VAL A 49 -3.39 3.90 -13.11
N ILE A 50 -3.52 2.57 -12.99
CA ILE A 50 -2.41 1.65 -12.80
C ILE A 50 -2.54 0.55 -13.84
N ASP A 51 -1.61 0.51 -14.79
CA ASP A 51 -1.62 -0.49 -15.87
C ASP A 51 -1.30 -1.90 -15.37
N ASN A 52 -0.67 -2.01 -14.20
CA ASN A 52 -0.34 -3.28 -13.56
C ASN A 52 -1.38 -3.65 -12.50
N TYR A 53 -2.29 -4.57 -12.85
CA TYR A 53 -3.37 -5.04 -11.97
C TYR A 53 -2.86 -5.58 -10.62
N GLN A 54 -1.70 -6.25 -10.60
CA GLN A 54 -1.13 -6.76 -9.35
C GLN A 54 -0.67 -5.64 -8.43
N LEU A 55 0.11 -4.68 -8.94
CA LEU A 55 0.56 -3.53 -8.13
C LEU A 55 -0.60 -2.70 -7.60
N ARG A 56 -1.66 -2.58 -8.40
CA ARG A 56 -2.90 -1.94 -7.99
C ARG A 56 -3.57 -2.65 -6.82
N ASN A 57 -3.75 -3.96 -6.91
CA ASN A 57 -4.39 -4.73 -5.85
C ASN A 57 -3.55 -4.67 -4.56
N ASP A 58 -2.23 -4.84 -4.69
CA ASP A 58 -1.29 -4.75 -3.56
C ASP A 58 -1.37 -3.36 -2.88
N MET A 59 -1.50 -2.28 -3.66
CA MET A 59 -1.70 -0.92 -3.15
C MET A 59 -3.02 -0.79 -2.38
N TYR A 60 -4.15 -1.28 -2.93
CA TYR A 60 -5.44 -1.19 -2.26
C TYR A 60 -5.49 -2.01 -0.97
N GLU A 61 -4.89 -3.20 -0.96
CA GLU A 61 -4.75 -4.02 0.25
C GLU A 61 -3.98 -3.26 1.34
N PHE A 62 -2.84 -2.66 0.97
CA PHE A 62 -2.03 -1.84 1.88
C PHE A 62 -2.83 -0.66 2.46
N VAL A 63 -3.49 0.12 1.61
CA VAL A 63 -4.27 1.29 2.03
C VAL A 63 -5.41 0.89 2.97
N ASN A 64 -6.14 -0.18 2.65
CA ASN A 64 -7.24 -0.67 3.49
C ASN A 64 -6.72 -1.12 4.85
N ALA A 65 -5.64 -1.91 4.89
CA ALA A 65 -5.01 -2.32 6.15
C ALA A 65 -4.55 -1.11 6.97
N ASN A 66 -3.96 -0.09 6.34
CA ASN A 66 -3.53 1.12 7.01
C ASN A 66 -4.71 1.93 7.59
N LYS A 67 -5.85 1.95 6.89
CA LYS A 67 -7.10 2.57 7.37
C LYS A 67 -7.62 1.87 8.63
N GLU A 68 -7.68 0.55 8.62
CA GLU A 68 -8.10 -0.25 9.78
C GLU A 68 -7.19 -0.04 10.99
N ILE A 69 -5.87 0.01 10.80
CA ILE A 69 -4.90 0.30 11.87
C ILE A 69 -5.13 1.70 12.47
N SER A 70 -5.32 2.71 11.61
CA SER A 70 -5.59 4.08 12.05
C SER A 70 -6.86 4.16 12.90
N GLN A 71 -7.89 3.37 12.58
CA GLN A 71 -9.13 3.30 13.37
C GLN A 71 -8.97 2.52 14.68
N GLY A 72 -8.19 1.44 14.70
CA GLY A 72 -7.91 0.65 15.91
C GLY A 72 -7.06 1.36 16.95
N GLN A 73 -6.11 2.21 16.53
CA GLN A 73 -5.28 3.02 17.43
C GLN A 73 -6.07 4.13 18.15
N VAL A 74 -7.12 4.68 17.51
CA VAL A 74 -8.02 5.67 18.16
C VAL A 74 -8.80 5.04 19.32
N ASN A 75 -9.16 3.76 19.22
CA ASN A 75 -9.95 3.07 20.24
C ASN A 75 -9.13 2.56 21.44
N THR A 76 -7.80 2.50 21.33
CA THR A 76 -6.91 1.97 22.38
C THR A 76 -6.26 3.05 23.25
N PHE A 77 -6.42 4.34 22.91
CA PHE A 77 -5.90 5.47 23.69
C PHE A 77 -6.84 5.99 24.80
N ILE A 78 -7.89 5.23 25.16
CA ILE A 78 -8.71 5.53 26.34
C ILE A 78 -8.16 4.73 27.52
N HIS A 79 -7.04 5.19 28.09
CA HIS A 79 -6.63 4.77 29.42
C HIS A 79 -7.38 5.64 30.44
N PRO A 80 -8.30 5.09 31.27
CA PRO A 80 -8.92 5.87 32.32
C PRO A 80 -7.85 6.20 33.35
N GLN A 81 -7.49 7.48 33.47
CA GLN A 81 -6.69 7.94 34.60
C GLN A 81 -7.51 7.72 35.87
N ALA A 82 -7.00 6.83 36.73
CA ALA A 82 -7.44 6.66 38.11
C ALA A 82 -6.84 7.77 38.99
#